data_AF-A0A949I0B3-F1
#
_entry.id   AF-A0A949I0B3-F1
#
_cell.length_a   1.000
_cell.length_b   1.000
_cell.length_c   1.000
_cell.angle_alpha   90.00
_cell.angle_beta   90.00
_cell.angle_gamma   90.00
#
_symmetry.space_group_name_H-M   'P 1'
#
loop_
_entity.id
_entity.type
_entity.pdbx_description
1 polymer ?
#
loop_
_entity_poly.entity_id
_entity_poly.type
_entity_poly.pdbx_seq_one_letter_code
_entity_poly.pdbx_strand_id
1 'polypeptide(L)'
;MPTPKKFGDDKSMKAGLNAEVRRRRALQRLGCDNPRCLRCGEDDPHCLELHHLAGQAYDGTLVTLCRNCHRKASDMQRDHPPQVNDPPNLTETIGRFLLGLADLFMLIVDKCREFGFALLESCGPDTAGD
;
A
#
# COMPACT_ATOMS: atom_id res chain seq x y z
N MET A 1 -58.67 0.85 -1.31
CA MET A 1 -57.56 0.84 -0.33
C MET A 1 -56.28 1.22 -1.07
N PRO A 2 -55.50 2.22 -0.62
CA PRO A 2 -54.22 2.52 -1.22
C PRO A 2 -53.23 1.39 -0.87
N THR A 3 -52.52 0.89 -1.87
CA THR A 3 -51.49 -0.14 -1.69
C THR A 3 -50.32 0.43 -0.89
N PRO A 4 -49.72 -0.35 0.04
CA PRO A 4 -48.55 0.11 0.77
C PRO A 4 -47.39 0.37 -0.20
N LYS A 5 -46.82 1.57 -0.16
CA LYS A 5 -45.55 1.88 -0.85
C LYS A 5 -44.51 0.88 -0.34
N LYS A 6 -43.95 0.08 -1.24
CA LYS A 6 -42.80 -0.78 -0.94
C LYS A 6 -41.65 0.12 -0.50
N PHE A 7 -41.30 0.05 0.79
CA PHE A 7 -40.11 0.69 1.32
C PHE A 7 -38.88 -0.05 0.79
N GLY A 8 -38.12 0.61 -0.09
CA GLY A 8 -36.77 0.21 -0.51
C GLY A 8 -36.68 -1.09 -1.31
N ASP A 9 -36.20 -1.01 -2.54
CA ASP A 9 -36.03 -2.20 -3.39
C ASP A 9 -34.98 -3.16 -2.78
N ASP A 10 -35.41 -4.34 -2.33
CA ASP A 10 -34.60 -5.43 -1.72
C ASP A 10 -33.23 -5.70 -2.38
N LYS A 11 -33.12 -5.44 -3.69
CA LYS A 11 -31.88 -5.60 -4.46
C LYS A 11 -30.78 -4.61 -4.03
N SER A 12 -31.15 -3.37 -3.72
CA SER A 12 -30.21 -2.32 -3.32
C SER A 12 -29.57 -2.62 -1.96
N MET A 13 -30.38 -3.06 -0.98
CA MET A 13 -29.87 -3.49 0.33
C MET A 13 -28.92 -4.69 0.22
N LYS A 14 -29.27 -5.71 -0.58
CA LYS A 14 -28.40 -6.88 -0.80
C LYS A 14 -27.08 -6.49 -1.49
N ALA A 15 -27.12 -5.56 -2.44
CA ALA A 15 -25.91 -5.06 -3.10
C ALA A 15 -24.97 -4.35 -2.11
N GLY A 16 -25.52 -3.51 -1.22
CA GLY A 16 -24.77 -2.86 -0.15
C GLY A 16 -24.13 -3.86 0.81
N LEU A 17 -24.86 -4.90 1.22
CA LEU A 17 -24.33 -5.96 2.09
C LEU A 17 -23.18 -6.72 1.43
N ASN A 18 -23.31 -7.05 0.14
CA ASN A 18 -22.24 -7.71 -0.61
C ASN A 18 -20.99 -6.82 -0.75
N ALA A 19 -21.16 -5.51 -0.92
CA ALA A 19 -20.04 -4.56 -0.96
C ALA A 19 -19.29 -4.51 0.37
N GLU A 20 -20.01 -4.43 1.49
CA GLU A 20 -19.41 -4.40 2.83
C GLU A 20 -18.66 -5.72 3.13
N VAL A 21 -19.22 -6.87 2.76
CA VAL A 21 -18.52 -8.16 2.91
C VAL A 21 -17.21 -8.19 2.13
N ARG A 22 -17.20 -7.69 0.87
CA ARG A 22 -15.95 -7.60 0.09
C ARG A 22 -14.95 -6.66 0.77
N ARG A 23 -15.40 -5.51 1.26
CA ARG A 23 -14.55 -4.53 1.95
C ARG A 23 -13.92 -5.13 3.22
N ARG A 24 -14.73 -5.76 4.07
CA ARG A 24 -14.28 -6.46 5.29
C ARG A 24 -13.21 -7.51 5.00
N ARG A 25 -13.41 -8.34 3.98
CA ARG A 25 -12.42 -9.34 3.55
C ARG A 25 -11.12 -8.71 3.09
N ALA A 26 -11.20 -7.58 2.37
CA ALA A 26 -10.01 -6.85 1.94
C ALA A 26 -9.21 -6.29 3.13
N LEU A 27 -9.88 -5.71 4.13
CA LEU A 27 -9.24 -5.23 5.37
C LEU A 27 -8.62 -6.38 6.18
N GLN A 28 -9.34 -7.49 6.34
CA GLN A 28 -8.83 -8.69 7.03
C GLN A 28 -7.55 -9.22 6.38
N ARG A 29 -7.51 -9.29 5.04
CA ARG A 29 -6.31 -9.67 4.29
C ARG A 29 -5.12 -8.73 4.54
N LEU A 30 -5.38 -7.43 4.71
CA LEU A 30 -4.35 -6.42 4.94
C LEU A 30 -3.93 -6.32 6.42
N GLY A 31 -4.71 -6.90 7.34
CA GLY A 31 -4.42 -6.87 8.78
C GLY A 31 -4.54 -5.48 9.41
N CYS A 32 -5.20 -4.53 8.74
CA CYS A 32 -5.33 -3.15 9.19
C CYS A 32 -6.70 -2.58 8.80
N ASP A 33 -7.32 -1.80 9.69
CA ASP A 33 -8.64 -1.19 9.47
C ASP A 33 -8.60 0.10 8.62
N ASN A 34 -7.44 0.76 8.56
CA ASN A 34 -7.19 1.96 7.74
C ASN A 34 -5.88 1.80 6.95
N PRO A 35 -5.79 0.79 6.07
CA PRO A 35 -4.57 0.52 5.33
C PRO A 35 -4.33 1.62 4.31
N ARG A 36 -3.07 2.04 4.17
CA ARG A 36 -2.66 3.01 3.16
C ARG A 36 -1.43 2.50 2.43
N CYS A 37 -1.33 2.79 1.15
CA CYS A 37 -0.11 2.60 0.40
C CYS A 37 0.99 3.49 1.00
N LEU A 38 2.06 2.87 1.48
CA LEU A 38 3.18 3.56 2.13
C LEU A 38 3.82 4.63 1.23
N ARG A 39 3.78 4.45 -0.09
CA ARG A 39 4.32 5.41 -1.05
C ARG A 39 3.34 6.54 -1.38
N CYS A 40 2.16 6.22 -1.90
CA CYS A 40 1.28 7.21 -2.53
C CYS A 40 0.01 7.56 -1.74
N GLY A 41 -0.24 6.91 -0.60
CA GLY A 41 -1.38 7.22 0.25
C GLY A 41 -2.73 6.63 -0.21
N GLU A 42 -2.78 5.91 -1.34
CA GLU A 42 -3.96 5.15 -1.78
C GLU A 42 -4.54 4.34 -0.62
N ASP A 43 -5.85 4.41 -0.41
CA ASP A 43 -6.53 3.87 0.76
C ASP A 43 -7.74 2.99 0.43
N ASP A 44 -8.06 2.76 -0.84
CA ASP A 44 -9.02 1.71 -1.22
C ASP A 44 -8.40 0.32 -0.94
N PRO A 45 -8.89 -0.45 0.05
CA PRO A 45 -8.33 -1.74 0.41
C PRO A 45 -8.40 -2.78 -0.72
N HIS A 46 -9.26 -2.58 -1.74
CA HIS A 46 -9.31 -3.43 -2.93
C HIS A 46 -8.12 -3.21 -3.87
N CYS A 47 -7.49 -2.04 -3.79
CA CYS A 47 -6.33 -1.63 -4.58
C CYS A 47 -5.00 -1.89 -3.87
N LEU A 48 -5.02 -2.37 -2.63
CA LEU A 48 -3.83 -2.60 -1.80
C LEU A 48 -3.40 -4.08 -1.76
N GLU A 49 -2.08 -4.29 -1.73
CA GLU A 49 -1.38 -5.56 -1.66
C GLU A 49 -0.29 -5.51 -0.58
N LEU A 50 0.09 -6.68 -0.05
CA LEU A 50 1.18 -6.82 0.91
C LEU A 50 2.45 -7.21 0.15
N HIS A 51 3.46 -6.35 0.21
CA HIS A 51 4.74 -6.53 -0.45
C HIS A 51 5.76 -7.18 0.49
N HIS A 52 6.41 -8.27 0.07
CA HIS A 52 7.52 -8.87 0.82
C HIS A 52 8.80 -8.08 0.60
N LEU A 53 9.34 -7.44 1.65
CA LEU A 53 10.51 -6.57 1.50
C LEU A 53 11.75 -7.31 0.98
N ALA A 54 12.08 -8.46 1.57
CA ALA A 54 13.23 -9.25 1.13
C ALA A 54 12.91 -10.17 -0.07
N GLY A 55 11.66 -10.19 -0.55
CA GLY A 55 11.12 -11.23 -1.42
C GLY A 55 10.59 -12.43 -0.64
N GLN A 56 9.58 -13.11 -1.21
CA GLN A 56 8.78 -14.12 -0.52
C GLN A 56 9.57 -15.34 -0.01
N ALA A 57 10.68 -15.69 -0.67
CA ALA A 57 11.51 -16.84 -0.29
C ALA A 57 12.46 -16.57 0.89
N TYR A 58 12.67 -15.31 1.25
CA TYR A 58 13.77 -14.92 2.17
C TYR A 58 13.29 -14.46 3.54
N ASP A 59 12.20 -13.67 3.59
CA ASP A 59 11.67 -13.13 4.84
C ASP A 59 10.16 -12.83 4.76
N GLY A 60 9.50 -12.85 5.92
CA GLY A 60 8.07 -12.62 6.09
C GLY A 60 7.67 -11.16 6.32
N THR A 61 8.60 -10.21 6.33
CA THR A 61 8.26 -8.79 6.56
C THR A 61 7.50 -8.21 5.40
N LEU A 62 6.32 -7.64 5.70
CA LEU A 62 5.39 -7.09 4.72
C LEU A 62 5.23 -5.58 4.88
N VAL A 63 5.06 -4.90 3.75
CA VAL A 63 4.61 -3.50 3.71
C VAL A 63 3.40 -3.35 2.79
N THR A 64 2.49 -2.45 3.16
CA THR A 64 1.28 -2.19 2.37
C THR A 64 1.57 -1.24 1.21
N LEU A 65 1.33 -1.68 -0.02
CA LEU A 65 1.46 -0.88 -1.24
C LEU A 65 0.20 -1.02 -2.09
N CYS A 66 -0.14 0.02 -2.87
CA CYS A 66 -1.13 -0.14 -3.93
C CYS A 66 -0.55 -0.96 -5.09
N ARG A 67 -1.41 -1.62 -5.88
CA ARG A 67 -0.98 -2.49 -7.00
C ARG A 67 0.07 -1.86 -7.93
N ASN A 68 -0.06 -0.56 -8.19
CA ASN A 68 0.90 0.17 -9.05
C ASN A 68 2.26 0.37 -8.37
N CYS A 69 2.28 0.76 -7.09
CA CYS A 69 3.52 0.92 -6.35
C CYS A 69 4.16 -0.43 -6.03
N HIS A 70 3.34 -1.44 -5.72
CA HIS A 70 3.76 -2.83 -5.54
C HIS A 70 4.51 -3.33 -6.77
N ARG A 71 3.97 -3.10 -7.97
CA ARG A 71 4.63 -3.50 -9.23
C ARG A 71 6.00 -2.86 -9.42
N LYS A 72 6.17 -1.58 -9.05
CA LYS A 72 7.47 -0.90 -9.12
C LYS A 72 8.48 -1.53 -8.16
N ALA A 73 8.07 -1.75 -6.90
CA ALA A 73 8.92 -2.39 -5.90
C ALA A 73 9.32 -3.82 -6.31
N SER A 74 8.36 -4.61 -6.81
CA SER A 74 8.64 -5.95 -7.34
C SER A 74 9.57 -5.96 -8.55
N ASP A 75 9.54 -4.91 -9.39
CA ASP A 75 10.45 -4.79 -10.52
C ASP A 75 11.89 -4.49 -10.05
N MET A 76 12.05 -3.59 -9.07
CA MET A 76 13.35 -3.28 -8.45
C MET A 76 14.01 -4.52 -7.83
N GLN A 77 13.23 -5.41 -7.21
CA GLN A 77 13.74 -6.68 -6.66
C GLN A 77 14.34 -7.62 -7.72
N ARG A 78 14.01 -7.45 -9.01
CA ARG A 78 14.60 -8.26 -10.08
C ARG A 78 16.04 -7.90 -10.40
N ASP A 79 16.45 -6.68 -10.05
CA ASP A 79 17.82 -6.21 -10.22
C ASP A 79 18.74 -6.69 -9.08
N HIS A 80 18.18 -7.33 -8.06
CA HIS A 80 18.99 -7.92 -7.00
C HIS A 80 19.83 -9.10 -7.54
N PRO A 81 21.00 -9.41 -6.93
CA PRO A 81 21.79 -10.57 -7.31
C PRO A 81 20.96 -11.87 -7.31
N PRO A 82 21.33 -12.92 -8.06
CA PRO A 82 20.64 -14.21 -8.01
C PRO A 82 20.78 -14.89 -6.63
N GLN A 83 19.90 -15.85 -6.33
CA GLN A 83 19.99 -16.64 -5.10
C GLN A 83 21.30 -17.43 -5.05
N VAL A 84 21.94 -17.49 -3.89
CA VAL A 84 23.24 -18.15 -3.69
C VAL A 84 23.08 -19.50 -2.99
N ASN A 85 22.22 -19.60 -1.97
CA ASN A 85 22.01 -20.82 -1.19
C ASN A 85 20.56 -21.31 -1.31
N ASP A 86 20.34 -22.63 -1.35
CA ASP A 86 19.02 -23.25 -1.30
C ASP A 86 18.98 -24.37 -0.24
N PRO A 87 18.34 -24.16 0.93
CA PRO A 87 17.58 -22.96 1.30
C PRO A 87 18.47 -21.74 1.62
N PRO A 88 17.95 -20.50 1.52
CA PRO A 88 18.68 -19.30 1.93
C PRO A 88 19.15 -19.38 3.38
N ASN A 89 20.38 -18.94 3.63
CA ASN A 89 20.91 -18.82 4.99
C ASN A 89 20.68 -17.41 5.56
N LEU A 90 20.98 -17.22 6.85
CA LEU A 90 20.76 -15.94 7.54
C LEU A 90 21.44 -14.75 6.86
N THR A 91 22.69 -14.92 6.41
CA THR A 91 23.45 -13.85 5.75
C THR A 91 22.78 -13.41 4.44
N GLU A 92 22.33 -14.38 3.64
CA GLU A 92 21.61 -14.08 2.41
C GLU A 92 20.26 -13.41 2.67
N THR A 93 19.49 -13.91 3.64
CA THR A 93 18.22 -13.29 4.07
C THR A 93 18.41 -11.83 4.51
N ILE A 94 19.43 -11.54 5.33
CA ILE A 94 19.74 -10.17 5.77
C ILE A 94 20.12 -9.29 4.57
N GLY A 95 20.97 -9.80 3.66
CA GLY A 95 21.35 -9.07 2.45
C GLY A 95 20.14 -8.69 1.59
N ARG A 96 19.22 -9.63 1.38
CA ARG A 96 17.96 -9.41 0.65
C ARG A 96 17.06 -8.39 1.32
N PHE A 97 16.91 -8.49 2.63
CA PHE A 97 16.13 -7.55 3.42
C PHE A 97 16.66 -6.12 3.26
N LEU A 98 17.99 -5.94 3.36
CA LEU A 98 18.61 -4.62 3.24
C LEU A 98 18.46 -4.02 1.83
N LEU A 99 18.60 -4.83 0.77
CA LEU A 99 18.36 -4.37 -0.59
C LEU A 99 16.90 -3.95 -0.80
N GLY A 100 15.95 -4.77 -0.36
CA GLY A 100 14.53 -4.44 -0.45
C GLY A 100 14.12 -3.22 0.39
N LEU A 101 14.74 -3.05 1.56
CA LEU A 101 14.56 -1.85 2.37
C LEU A 101 15.11 -0.60 1.67
N ALA A 102 16.26 -0.71 0.99
CA ALA A 102 16.81 0.37 0.19
C ALA A 102 15.89 0.75 -0.98
N ASP A 103 15.32 -0.24 -1.68
CA ASP A 103 14.34 0.00 -2.75
C ASP A 103 13.12 0.76 -2.22
N LEU A 104 12.61 0.36 -1.04
CA LEU A 104 11.51 1.06 -0.40
C LEU A 104 11.87 2.50 -0.04
N PHE A 105 13.07 2.74 0.49
CA PHE A 105 13.52 4.10 0.78
C PHE A 105 13.61 4.96 -0.48
N MET A 106 14.06 4.43 -1.60
CA MET A 106 14.06 5.15 -2.87
C MET A 106 12.65 5.59 -3.29
N LEU A 107 11.66 4.71 -3.13
CA LEU A 107 10.26 5.04 -3.40
C LEU A 107 9.70 6.15 -2.49
N ILE A 108 10.15 6.19 -1.23
CA ILE A 108 9.74 7.22 -0.25
C ILE A 108 10.44 8.55 -0.53
N VAL A 109 11.73 8.53 -0.88
CA VAL A 109 12.51 9.74 -1.20
C VAL A 109 11.85 10.56 -2.30
N ASP A 110 11.34 9.91 -3.35
CA ASP A 110 10.57 10.58 -4.41
C ASP A 110 9.43 11.43 -3.83
N LYS A 111 8.67 10.86 -2.89
CA LYS A 111 7.50 11.51 -2.31
C LYS A 111 7.85 12.58 -1.29
N CYS A 112 8.91 12.37 -0.51
CA CYS A 112 9.47 13.42 0.33
C CYS A 112 9.88 14.64 -0.48
N ARG A 113 10.53 14.44 -1.64
CA ARG A 113 10.91 15.53 -2.54
C ARG A 113 9.69 16.25 -3.13
N GLU A 114 8.72 15.49 -3.65
CA GLU A 114 7.48 16.05 -4.19
C GLU A 114 6.75 16.95 -3.19
N PHE A 115 6.53 16.46 -1.97
CA PHE A 115 5.90 17.26 -0.91
C PHE A 115 6.78 18.42 -0.45
N GLY A 116 8.09 18.21 -0.35
CA GLY A 116 9.03 19.28 -0.02
C GLY A 116 8.94 20.45 -1.00
N PHE A 117 8.93 20.18 -2.31
CA PHE A 117 8.77 21.21 -3.33
C PHE A 117 7.40 21.90 -3.25
N ALA A 118 6.31 21.13 -3.15
CA ALA A 118 4.96 21.68 -3.05
C ALA A 118 4.78 22.62 -1.83
N LEU A 119 5.37 22.25 -0.69
CA LEU A 119 5.35 23.08 0.52
C LEU A 119 6.15 24.38 0.34
N LEU A 120 7.32 24.31 -0.29
CA LEU A 120 8.13 25.50 -0.58
C LEU A 120 7.43 26.45 -1.55
N GLU A 121 6.76 25.92 -2.58
CA GLU A 121 5.96 26.72 -3.53
C GLU A 121 4.73 27.37 -2.86
N SER A 122 4.15 26.68 -1.88
CA SER A 122 3.00 27.19 -1.11
C SER A 122 3.41 28.18 -0.01
N CYS A 123 4.70 28.35 0.23
CA CYS A 123 5.22 29.32 1.18
C CYS A 123 5.04 30.73 0.61
N GLY A 124 3.97 31.42 1.02
CA GLY A 124 3.87 32.86 0.84
C GLY A 124 4.96 33.59 1.65
N PRO A 125 5.25 34.88 1.37
CA PRO A 125 6.13 35.65 2.24
C PRO A 125 5.58 35.64 3.67
N ASP A 126 6.45 35.43 4.66
CA ASP A 126 6.11 35.57 6.07
C ASP A 126 5.49 36.96 6.27
N THR A 127 4.19 37.00 6.53
CA THR A 127 3.53 38.21 7.02
C THR A 127 3.88 38.33 8.50
N ALA A 128 5.14 38.67 8.76
CA ALA A 128 5.55 39.14 10.08
C ALA A 128 4.75 40.41 10.36
N GLY A 129 3.82 40.30 11.33
CA GLY A 129 2.93 41.37 11.74
C GLY A 129 3.67 42.62 12.21
N ASP A 130 3.03 43.76 11.93
CA ASP A 130 3.35 45.12 12.41
C ASP A 130 3.60 45.20 13.92
#